data_AF-A0A529MEC4-F1
#
_entry.id   AF-A0A529MEC4-F1
#
_cell.length_a   1.000
_cell.length_b   1.000
_cell.length_c   1.000
_cell.angle_alpha   90.00
_cell.angle_beta   90.00
_cell.angle_gamma   90.00
#
_symmetry.space_group_name_H-M   'P 1'
#
loop_
_entity.id
_entity.type
_entity.pdbx_description
1 polymer ?
#
loop_
_entity_poly.entity_id
_entity_poly.type
_entity_poly.pdbx_seq_one_letter_code
_entity_poly.pdbx_strand_id
1 'polypeptide(L)'
;PNSAYERLNADGRWYQVYDMRTDDGTFIGVRVDITDIKVREKALRDSMRQIDLYRHVMDELPVAAFIKADDLSMEFVNKAWCALTG
;
A
#
# COMPACT_ATOMS: atom_id res chain seq x y z
N PRO A 1 -5.34 2.94 -31.19
CA PRO A 1 -5.05 3.41 -29.81
C PRO A 1 -5.22 2.26 -28.82
N ASN A 2 -4.12 1.78 -28.24
CA ASN A 2 -4.14 0.78 -27.19
C ASN A 2 -4.48 1.47 -25.87
N SER A 3 -5.71 1.32 -25.39
CA SER A 3 -6.07 1.76 -24.04
C SER A 3 -5.89 0.60 -23.07
N ALA A 4 -4.97 0.75 -22.12
CA ALA A 4 -4.86 -0.13 -20.97
C ALA A 4 -5.59 0.51 -19.78
N TYR A 5 -6.56 -0.18 -19.18
CA TYR A 5 -7.25 0.30 -17.98
C TYR A 5 -7.59 -0.85 -17.03
N GLU A 6 -7.74 -0.51 -15.75
CA GLU A 6 -8.19 -1.45 -14.73
C GLU A 6 -9.71 -1.35 -14.55
N ARG A 7 -10.35 -2.48 -14.32
CA ARG A 7 -11.80 -2.55 -14.08
C ARG A 7 -12.12 -3.60 -13.02
N LEU A 8 -13.02 -3.23 -12.09
CA LEU A 8 -13.71 -4.18 -11.22
C LEU A 8 -14.95 -4.71 -11.94
N ASN A 9 -15.05 -6.03 -12.05
CA ASN A 9 -16.21 -6.69 -12.62
C ASN A 9 -17.27 -7.03 -11.54
N ALA A 10 -18.47 -7.38 -11.98
CA ALA A 10 -19.59 -7.71 -11.10
C ALA A 10 -19.36 -8.98 -10.25
N ASP A 11 -18.44 -9.85 -10.67
CA ASP A 11 -17.98 -11.03 -9.93
C ASP A 11 -16.98 -10.68 -8.81
N GLY A 12 -16.62 -9.40 -8.65
CA GLY A 12 -15.69 -8.91 -7.64
C GLY A 12 -14.22 -9.03 -8.03
N ARG A 13 -13.90 -9.49 -9.24
CA ARG A 13 -12.51 -9.61 -9.72
C ARG A 13 -12.05 -8.36 -10.43
N TRP A 14 -10.78 -8.05 -10.23
CA TRP A 14 -10.12 -6.96 -10.93
C TRP A 14 -9.44 -7.48 -12.19
N TYR A 15 -9.64 -6.77 -13.29
CA TYR A 15 -9.00 -7.08 -14.55
C TYR A 15 -8.23 -5.88 -15.08
N GLN A 16 -7.02 -6.13 -15.57
CA GLN A 16 -6.33 -5.23 -16.48
C GLN A 16 -6.75 -5.56 -17.91
N VAL A 17 -7.31 -4.55 -18.56
CA VAL A 17 -7.92 -4.65 -19.88
C VAL A 17 -7.00 -4.00 -20.90
N TYR A 18 -6.65 -4.74 -21.94
CA TYR A 18 -5.98 -4.20 -23.12
C TYR A 18 -6.84 -4.47 -24.35
N ASP A 19 -7.24 -3.41 -25.03
CA ASP A 19 -8.03 -3.50 -26.26
C ASP A 19 -7.26 -2.85 -27.41
N MET A 20 -7.14 -3.57 -28.53
CA MET A 20 -6.52 -3.07 -29.74
C MET A 20 -7.27 -3.53 -31.00
N ARG A 21 -7.14 -2.76 -32.08
CA ARG A 21 -7.53 -3.16 -33.42
C ARG A 21 -6.28 -3.33 -34.27
N THR A 22 -6.19 -4.44 -34.97
CA THR A 22 -5.15 -4.70 -35.97
C THR A 22 -5.46 -3.98 -37.28
N ASP A 23 -4.47 -3.88 -38.16
CA ASP A 23 -4.57 -3.18 -39.44
C ASP A 23 -5.58 -3.83 -40.40
N ASP A 24 -5.83 -5.13 -40.27
CA ASP A 24 -6.85 -5.87 -41.02
C ASP A 24 -8.27 -5.72 -40.42
N GLY A 25 -8.42 -4.92 -39.36
CA GLY A 25 -9.69 -4.63 -38.70
C GLY A 25 -10.08 -5.61 -37.59
N THR A 26 -9.29 -6.67 -37.34
CA THR A 26 -9.53 -7.62 -36.25
C THR A 26 -9.45 -6.92 -34.90
N PHE A 27 -10.39 -7.24 -34.00
CA PHE A 27 -10.39 -6.74 -32.63
C PHE A 27 -9.74 -7.77 -31.70
N ILE A 28 -8.74 -7.35 -30.93
CA ILE A 28 -8.05 -8.18 -29.95
C ILE A 28 -8.28 -7.58 -28.56
N GLY A 29 -8.90 -8.38 -27.69
CA GLY A 29 -9.10 -8.03 -26.28
C GLY A 29 -8.31 -8.98 -25.37
N VAL A 30 -7.40 -8.42 -24.57
CA VAL A 30 -6.69 -9.14 -23.51
C VAL A 30 -7.27 -8.72 -22.16
N ARG A 31 -7.51 -9.71 -21.30
CA ARG A 31 -7.98 -9.51 -19.93
C ARG A 31 -7.06 -10.28 -19.00
N VAL A 32 -6.39 -9.58 -18.09
CA VAL A 32 -5.51 -10.19 -17.09
C VAL A 32 -6.17 -10.03 -15.74
N ASP A 33 -6.41 -11.12 -15.02
CA ASP A 33 -6.90 -11.06 -13.64
C ASP A 33 -5.78 -10.52 -12.74
N ILE A 34 -6.03 -9.37 -12.10
CA ILE A 34 -5.10 -8.68 -11.21
C ILE A 34 -5.64 -8.63 -9.77
N THR A 35 -6.63 -9.46 -9.44
CA THR A 35 -7.29 -9.45 -8.12
C THR A 35 -6.29 -9.63 -6.98
N ASP A 36 -5.38 -10.59 -7.11
CA ASP A 36 -4.35 -10.86 -6.09
C ASP A 36 -3.41 -9.66 -5.88
N ILE A 37 -3.09 -8.93 -6.95
CA ILE A 37 -2.25 -7.74 -6.88
C ILE A 37 -2.99 -6.66 -6.08
N LYS A 38 -4.26 -6.41 -6.39
CA LYS A 38 -5.07 -5.42 -5.67
C LYS A 38 -5.25 -5.77 -4.19
N VAL A 39 -5.44 -7.04 -3.86
CA VAL A 39 -5.53 -7.49 -2.46
C VAL A 39 -4.23 -7.20 -1.71
N ARG A 40 -3.07 -7.53 -2.30
CA ARG A 40 -1.77 -7.26 -1.69
C ARG A 40 -1.48 -5.77 -1.56
N GLU A 41 -1.77 -4.97 -2.60
CA GLU A 41 -1.65 -3.50 -2.55
C GLU A 41 -2.49 -2.89 -1.43
N LYS A 42 -3.73 -3.37 -1.27
CA LYS A 42 -4.61 -2.92 -0.19
C LYS A 42 -4.05 -3.29 1.17
N ALA A 43 -3.63 -4.54 1.36
CA ALA A 43 -3.05 -5.00 2.62
C ALA A 43 -1.79 -4.19 3.00
N LEU A 44 -0.93 -3.88 2.02
CA LEU A 44 0.26 -3.05 2.24
C LEU A 44 -0.14 -1.62 2.65
N ARG A 45 -1.10 -1.01 1.95
CA ARG A 45 -1.59 0.33 2.26
C ARG A 45 -2.22 0.40 3.65
N ASP A 46 -3.00 -0.60 4.02
CA ASP A 46 -3.66 -0.68 5.32
C ASP A 46 -2.62 -0.83 6.45
N SER A 47 -1.57 -1.64 6.23
CA SER A 47 -0.44 -1.77 7.16
C SER A 47 0.33 -0.45 7.32
N MET A 48 0.66 0.24 6.21
CA MET A 48 1.32 1.55 6.25
C MET A 48 0.48 2.58 7.02
N ARG A 49 -0.83 2.63 6.76
CA ARG A 49 -1.74 3.54 7.47
C ARG A 49 -1.79 3.24 8.98
N GLN A 50 -1.77 1.97 9.38
CA GLN A 50 -1.71 1.61 10.79
C GLN A 50 -0.41 2.06 11.44
N ILE A 51 0.74 1.83 10.79
CA ILE A 51 2.05 2.28 11.27
C ILE A 51 2.07 3.81 11.46
N ASP A 52 1.56 4.56 10.49
CA ASP A 52 1.49 6.03 10.58
C ASP A 52 0.62 6.50 11.74
N LEU A 53 -0.53 5.87 11.94
CA LEU A 53 -1.41 6.17 13.09
C LEU A 53 -0.73 5.84 14.41
N TYR A 54 -0.06 4.69 14.53
CA TYR A 54 0.68 4.33 15.74
C TYR A 54 1.79 5.33 16.04
N ARG A 55 2.60 5.71 15.03
CA ARG A 55 3.64 6.72 15.18
C ARG A 55 3.06 8.05 15.66
N HIS A 56 1.97 8.50 15.04
CA HIS A 56 1.34 9.75 15.43
C HIS A 56 0.81 9.71 16.87
N VAL A 57 0.13 8.63 17.26
CA VAL A 57 -0.36 8.46 18.64
C VAL A 57 0.80 8.47 19.62
N MET A 58 1.86 7.71 19.36
CA MET A 58 3.05 7.66 20.24
C MET A 58 3.73 9.02 20.40
N ASP A 59 3.76 9.83 19.35
CA ASP A 59 4.35 11.17 19.36
C ASP A 59 3.54 12.18 20.17
N GLU A 60 2.23 12.03 20.24
CA GLU A 60 1.35 12.91 21.03
C GLU A 60 1.26 12.48 22.50
N LEU A 61 1.79 11.31 22.87
CA LEU A 61 1.85 10.90 24.27
C LEU A 61 2.84 11.79 25.04
N PRO A 62 2.44 12.34 26.21
CA PRO A 62 3.31 13.19 27.03
C PRO A 62 4.32 12.38 27.87
N VAL A 63 4.62 11.14 27.46
CA VAL A 63 5.57 10.24 28.15
C VAL A 63 6.68 9.86 27.19
N ALA A 64 7.92 9.86 27.66
CA ALA A 64 9.07 9.41 26.88
C ALA A 64 8.97 7.89 26.65
N ALA A 65 8.92 7.48 25.37
CA ALA A 65 8.81 6.08 24.98
C ALA A 65 9.80 5.75 23.85
N PHE A 66 10.36 4.55 23.91
CA PHE A 66 11.26 4.01 22.89
C PHE A 66 11.01 2.51 22.70
N ILE A 67 11.37 2.01 21.52
CA ILE A 67 11.38 0.58 21.18
C ILE A 67 12.81 0.18 20.85
N LYS A 68 13.25 -0.96 21.38
CA LYS A 68 14.55 -1.55 21.10
C LYS A 68 14.39 -2.86 20.33
N ALA A 69 15.32 -3.12 19.41
CA ALA A 69 15.49 -4.42 18.78
C ALA A 69 16.17 -5.42 19.74
N ASP A 70 16.25 -6.68 19.31
CA ASP A 70 16.94 -7.74 20.05
C ASP A 70 18.44 -7.46 20.22
N ASP A 71 19.05 -6.71 19.31
CA ASP A 71 20.45 -6.27 19.36
C ASP A 71 20.68 -5.00 20.22
N LEU A 72 19.64 -4.55 20.93
CA LEU A 72 19.61 -3.34 21.76
C LEU A 72 19.69 -2.02 20.99
N SER A 73 19.68 -2.03 19.65
CA SER A 73 19.53 -0.79 18.87
C SER A 73 18.13 -0.20 19.07
N MET A 74 18.03 1.13 19.00
CA MET A 74 16.76 1.84 19.12
C MET A 74 16.07 1.89 17.76
N GLU A 75 14.92 1.24 17.62
CA GLU A 75 14.15 1.24 16.37
C GLU A 75 13.14 2.39 16.31
N PHE A 76 12.70 2.87 17.47
CA PHE A 76 11.74 3.96 17.58
C PHE A 76 11.99 4.78 18.85
N VAL A 77 11.82 6.09 18.73
CA VAL A 77 11.71 7.06 19.82
C VAL A 77 10.57 8.02 19.48
N ASN A 78 9.78 8.39 20.48
CA ASN A 78 8.75 9.40 20.29
C ASN A 78 9.27 10.83 20.57
N LYS A 79 8.49 11.85 20.19
CA LYS A 79 8.82 13.27 20.46
C LYS A 79 9.22 13.55 21.92
N ALA A 80 8.49 13.00 22.89
CA ALA A 80 8.76 13.23 24.31
C ALA A 80 10.13 12.66 24.74
N TRP A 81 10.52 11.51 24.20
CA TRP A 81 11.86 10.95 24.41
C TRP A 81 12.94 11.88 23.86
N CYS A 82 12.83 12.29 22.60
CA CYS A 82 13.79 13.21 21.99
C CYS A 82 13.92 14.53 22.79
N ALA A 83 12.80 15.08 23.26
CA ALA A 83 12.82 16.29 24.09
C ALA A 83 13.51 16.08 25.45
N LEU A 84 13.45 14.87 26.00
CA LEU A 84 14.08 14.52 27.27
C LEU A 84 15.59 14.26 27.11
N THR A 85 16.01 13.63 26.02
CA THR A 85 17.39 13.11 25.86
C THR A 85 18.28 13.95 24.95
N GLY A 86 17.73 14.85 24.13
CA GLY A 86 18.48 15.65 23.15
C GLY A 86 18.86 14.85 21.91
#